data_AF-Q10XX7-F1
#
_entry.id   AF-Q10XX7-F1
#
_cell.length_a   1.000
_cell.length_b   1.000
_cell.length_c   1.000
_cell.angle_alpha   90.00
_cell.angle_beta   90.00
_cell.angle_gamma   90.00
#
_symmetry.space_group_name_H-M   'P 1'
#
loop_
_entity.id
_entity.type
_entity.pdbx_description
1 polymer ?
#
loop_
_entity_poly.entity_id
_entity_poly.type
_entity_poly.pdbx_seq_one_letter_code
_entity_poly.pdbx_strand_id
1 'polypeptide(L)'
;MPMVLEAHVEGSSLRVISPTVNLADNTVISLVRAACEKGQMIHNAHLQNINTSQMSSDEFWSLIQKKQKQCQYQELTEGDSWVGKPLGFIQ
;
A
#
# COMPACT_ATOMS: atom_id res chain seq x y z
N MET A 1 2.36 13.87 -13.97
CA MET A 1 1.61 13.06 -12.99
C MET A 1 1.73 11.54 -13.15
N PRO A 2 1.92 10.91 -14.33
CA PRO A 2 2.14 9.45 -14.39
C PRO A 2 3.47 9.04 -13.72
N MET A 3 4.51 9.85 -13.90
CA MET A 3 5.85 9.65 -13.32
C MET A 3 5.88 9.40 -11.81
N VAL A 4 4.96 10.00 -11.02
CA VAL A 4 4.90 9.76 -9.56
C VAL A 4 4.43 8.34 -9.25
N LEU A 5 3.39 7.88 -9.96
CA LEU A 5 2.82 6.55 -9.74
C LEU A 5 3.73 5.48 -10.34
N GLU A 6 4.28 5.71 -11.54
CA GLU A 6 5.24 4.80 -12.18
C GLU A 6 6.46 4.57 -11.30
N ALA A 7 7.13 5.64 -10.86
CA ALA A 7 8.29 5.52 -9.98
C ALA A 7 7.94 4.85 -8.64
N HIS A 8 6.74 5.08 -8.10
CA HIS A 8 6.30 4.43 -6.87
C HIS A 8 6.06 2.92 -7.06
N VAL A 9 5.45 2.52 -8.18
CA VAL A 9 5.22 1.10 -8.54
C VAL A 9 6.54 0.37 -8.78
N GLU A 10 7.55 1.06 -9.32
CA GLU A 10 8.92 0.54 -9.47
C GLU A 10 9.69 0.43 -8.13
N GLY A 11 9.10 0.89 -7.02
CA GLY A 11 9.71 0.81 -5.69
C GLY A 11 10.61 1.99 -5.32
N SER A 12 10.55 3.10 -6.07
CA SER A 12 11.30 4.30 -5.73
C SER A 12 10.77 4.93 -4.44
N SER A 13 11.69 5.36 -3.57
CA SER A 13 11.33 6.05 -2.33
C SER A 13 10.68 7.39 -2.63
N LEU A 14 9.66 7.78 -1.84
CA LEU A 14 9.04 9.11 -1.94
C LEU A 14 10.06 10.25 -1.81
N ARG A 15 11.14 10.02 -1.04
CA ARG A 15 12.29 10.94 -0.89
C ARG A 15 13.06 11.18 -2.18
N VAL A 16 13.06 10.20 -3.09
CA VAL A 16 13.69 10.30 -4.41
C VAL A 16 12.71 10.87 -5.43
N ILE A 17 11.44 10.48 -5.35
CA ILE A 17 10.38 10.93 -6.27
C ILE A 17 10.16 12.44 -6.15
N SER A 18 9.99 12.94 -4.93
CA SER A 18 9.72 14.36 -4.62
C SER A 18 10.65 15.36 -5.33
N PRO A 19 12.00 15.27 -5.21
CA PRO A 19 12.91 16.14 -5.94
C PRO A 19 12.94 15.86 -7.45
N THR A 20 12.72 14.62 -7.89
CA THR A 20 12.69 14.26 -9.32
C THR A 20 11.51 14.90 -10.04
N VAL A 21 10.35 14.97 -9.40
CA VAL A 21 9.13 15.58 -9.97
C VAL A 21 8.92 17.04 -9.56
N ASN A 22 9.84 17.59 -8.75
CA ASN A 22 9.76 18.94 -8.17
C ASN A 22 8.41 19.23 -7.48
N LEU A 23 7.94 18.29 -6.66
CA LEU A 23 6.73 18.44 -5.85
C LEU A 23 7.07 18.34 -4.37
N ALA A 24 6.29 18.99 -3.51
CA ALA A 24 6.44 18.81 -2.06
C ALA A 24 6.08 17.38 -1.64
N ASP A 25 6.79 16.85 -0.63
CA ASP A 25 6.57 15.50 -0.09
C ASP A 25 5.09 15.23 0.24
N ASN A 26 4.43 16.18 0.90
CA ASN A 26 3.02 16.06 1.27
C ASN A 26 2.09 15.91 0.05
N THR A 27 2.43 16.57 -1.06
CA THR A 27 1.67 16.45 -2.31
C THR A 27 1.87 15.07 -2.92
N VAL A 28 3.10 14.57 -2.97
CA VAL A 28 3.42 13.22 -3.45
C VAL A 28 2.70 12.17 -2.60
N ILE A 29 2.74 12.30 -1.27
CA ILE A 29 2.03 11.39 -0.34
C ILE A 29 0.52 11.42 -0.61
N SER A 30 -0.08 12.60 -0.76
CA SER A 30 -1.53 12.72 -1.01
C SER A 30 -1.94 12.08 -2.34
N LEU A 31 -1.11 12.21 -3.38
CA LEU A 31 -1.35 11.62 -4.70
C LEU A 31 -1.29 10.09 -4.64
N VAL A 32 -0.24 9.55 -4.01
CA VAL A 32 -0.09 8.10 -3.82
C VAL A 32 -1.28 7.54 -3.03
N ARG A 33 -1.67 8.21 -1.93
CA ARG A 33 -2.80 7.76 -1.11
C ARG A 33 -4.12 7.73 -1.90
N ALA A 34 -4.41 8.80 -2.64
CA ALA A 34 -5.60 8.87 -3.48
C ALA A 34 -5.60 7.80 -4.59
N ALA A 35 -4.44 7.46 -5.15
CA ALA A 35 -4.30 6.38 -6.11
C ALA A 35 -4.53 5.00 -5.48
N CYS A 36 -4.00 4.76 -4.28
CA CYS A 36 -4.24 3.52 -3.52
C CYS A 36 -5.73 3.32 -3.19
N GLU A 37 -6.41 4.38 -2.72
CA GLU A 37 -7.84 4.35 -2.43
C GLU A 37 -8.67 3.96 -3.67
N LYS A 38 -8.39 4.59 -4.81
CA LYS A 38 -9.04 4.25 -6.10
C LYS A 38 -8.69 2.84 -6.57
N GLY A 39 -7.43 2.41 -6.42
CA GLY A 39 -6.99 1.06 -6.78
C GLY A 39 -7.73 0.00 -5.97
N GLN A 40 -7.95 0.23 -4.67
CA GLN A 40 -8.72 -0.66 -3.81
C GLN A 40 -10.18 -0.75 -4.25
N MET A 41 -10.80 0.36 -4.64
CA MET A 41 -12.19 0.35 -5.16
C MET A 41 -12.31 -0.48 -6.44
N ILE A 42 -11.38 -0.32 -7.38
CA ILE A 42 -11.36 -1.08 -8.64
C ILE A 42 -11.14 -2.57 -8.35
N HIS A 43 -10.18 -2.89 -7.48
CA HIS A 43 -9.90 -4.25 -7.04
C HIS A 43 -11.13 -4.91 -6.42
N ASN A 44 -11.79 -4.22 -5.49
CA ASN A 44 -13.01 -4.71 -4.83
C ASN A 44 -14.19 -4.87 -5.78
N ALA A 45 -14.26 -4.08 -6.86
CA ALA A 45 -15.29 -4.22 -7.88
C ALA A 45 -15.05 -5.42 -8.80
N HIS A 46 -13.79 -5.75 -9.10
CA HIS A 46 -13.44 -6.86 -9.99
C HIS A 46 -13.34 -8.21 -9.27
N LEU A 47 -12.90 -8.24 -8.01
CA LEU A 47 -12.78 -9.47 -7.22
C LEU A 47 -14.07 -9.81 -6.47
N GLN A 48 -15.21 -9.83 -7.17
CA GLN A 48 -16.49 -10.29 -6.62
C GLN A 48 -16.94 -11.57 -7.29
N ASN A 49 -17.33 -12.56 -6.47
CA ASN A 49 -17.96 -13.80 -6.92
C ASN A 49 -17.14 -14.56 -8.00
N ILE A 50 -15.82 -14.61 -7.83
CA ILE A 50 -14.95 -15.37 -8.74
C ILE A 50 -15.21 -16.85 -8.52
N ASN A 51 -15.71 -17.53 -9.57
CA ASN A 51 -15.83 -18.97 -9.56
C ASN A 51 -14.44 -19.61 -9.73
N THR A 52 -13.77 -19.88 -8.62
CA THR A 52 -12.47 -20.56 -8.60
C THR A 52 -12.56 -21.87 -7.83
N SER A 53 -11.93 -22.91 -8.36
CA SER A 53 -11.88 -24.24 -7.72
C SER A 53 -10.87 -24.32 -6.59
N GLN A 54 -9.89 -23.40 -6.56
CA GLN A 54 -8.85 -23.32 -5.54
C GLN A 54 -8.56 -21.86 -5.19
N MET A 55 -8.32 -21.60 -3.91
CA MET A 55 -7.90 -20.31 -3.38
C MET A 55 -6.54 -20.47 -2.73
N SER A 56 -5.55 -19.73 -3.22
CA SER A 56 -4.27 -19.59 -2.55
C SER A 56 -4.29 -18.30 -1.73
N SER A 57 -3.72 -18.35 -0.54
CA SER A 57 -3.54 -17.19 0.32
C SER A 57 -2.09 -17.15 0.74
N ASP A 58 -1.48 -15.98 0.62
CA ASP A 58 -0.12 -15.74 1.09
C ASP A 58 -0.17 -14.70 2.22
N GLU A 59 0.82 -14.76 3.10
CA GLU A 59 0.95 -13.82 4.20
C GLU A 59 2.13 -12.88 3.93
N PHE A 60 1.86 -11.58 4.06
CA PHE A 60 2.91 -10.58 4.00
C PHE A 60 3.08 -9.91 5.34
N TRP A 61 4.32 -9.87 5.82
CA TRP A 61 4.71 -9.22 7.06
C TRP A 61 5.32 -7.86 6.75
N SER A 62 4.75 -6.80 7.33
CA SER A 62 5.30 -5.44 7.23
C SER A 62 5.64 -4.89 8.60
N LEU A 63 6.87 -4.44 8.76
CA LEU A 63 7.31 -3.73 9.96
C LEU A 63 6.78 -2.29 9.89
N ILE A 64 5.83 -1.95 10.76
CA ILE A 64 5.24 -0.61 10.79
C ILE A 64 5.74 0.11 12.02
N GLN A 65 6.58 1.14 11.81
CA GLN A 65 7.02 2.01 12.90
C GLN A 65 6.18 3.28 12.94
N LYS A 66 5.46 3.48 14.03
CA LYS A 66 4.93 4.80 14.41
C LYS A 66 5.97 5.54 15.23
N LYS A 67 6.09 6.86 15.04
CA LYS A 67 6.90 7.68 15.94
C LYS A 67 6.27 7.63 17.33
N GLN A 68 7.05 7.38 18.38
CA GLN A 68 6.56 7.24 19.77
C GLN A 68 5.62 8.35 20.22
N LYS A 69 5.82 9.60 19.76
CA LYS A 69 4.96 10.75 20.07
C LYS A 69 3.54 10.67 19.48
N GLN A 70 3.31 9.77 18.54
CA GLN A 70 2.04 9.55 17.84
C GLN A 70 1.41 8.20 18.20
N CYS A 71 2.02 7.41 19.07
CA CYS A 71 1.45 6.17 19.58
C CYS A 71 0.50 6.46 20.73
N GLN A 72 -0.67 5.82 20.75
CA GLN A 72 -1.47 5.74 21.96
C GLN A 72 -0.83 4.73 22.94
N TYR A 73 -1.12 4.84 24.25
CA TYR A 73 -0.45 4.03 25.28
C TYR A 73 -0.57 2.50 25.03
N GLN A 74 -1.64 2.05 24.37
CA GLN A 74 -1.88 0.66 23.99
C GLN A 74 -1.07 0.17 22.77
N GLU A 75 -0.55 1.07 21.93
CA GLU A 75 0.18 0.74 20.70
C GLU A 75 1.71 0.66 20.91
N LEU A 76 2.21 0.90 22.13
CA LEU A 76 3.65 0.91 22.42
C LEU A 76 4.26 -0.50 22.50
N THR A 77 3.42 -1.54 22.53
CA THR A 77 3.83 -2.94 22.76
C THR A 77 3.81 -3.79 21.48
N GLU A 78 3.25 -3.28 20.38
CA GLU A 78 2.99 -4.01 19.14
C GLU A 78 3.77 -3.36 17.98
N GLY A 79 4.74 -4.09 17.41
CA GLY A 79 5.63 -3.59 16.35
C GLY A 79 5.35 -4.15 14.95
N ASP A 80 4.57 -5.22 14.85
CA ASP A 80 4.31 -5.95 13.61
C ASP A 80 2.82 -5.88 13.26
N SER A 81 2.51 -5.56 12.00
CA SER A 81 1.14 -5.52 11.50
C SER A 81 0.92 -6.65 10.51
N TRP A 82 -0.04 -7.52 10.83
CA TRP A 82 -0.46 -8.63 9.97
C TRP A 82 -1.41 -8.13 8.87
N VAL A 83 -1.16 -8.53 7.62
CA VAL A 83 -2.08 -8.28 6.50
C VAL A 83 -2.19 -9.56 5.67
N GLY A 84 -3.27 -10.31 5.88
CA GLY A 84 -3.63 -11.42 4.99
C GLY A 84 -4.31 -10.91 3.71
N LYS A 85 -3.82 -11.31 2.53
CA LYS A 85 -4.54 -11.10 1.26
C LYS A 85 -4.67 -12.43 0.49
N PRO A 86 -5.88 -12.76 0.00
CA PRO A 86 -6.02 -13.90 -0.91
C PRO A 86 -5.31 -13.58 -2.24
N LEU A 87 -4.35 -14.41 -2.64
CA LEU A 87 -3.69 -14.34 -3.95
C LEU A 87 -4.41 -15.30 -4.91
N GLY A 88 -5.21 -14.75 -5.82
CA GLY A 88 -5.71 -15.53 -6.96
C GLY A 88 -4.57 -15.83 -7.92
N PHE A 89 -4.09 -17.08 -7.93
CA PHE A 89 -3.25 -17.60 -9.02
C PHE A 89 -4.15 -17.91 -10.22
N ILE A 90 -3.88 -17.26 -11.35
CA ILE A 90 -4.33 -17.74 -12.65
C ILE A 90 -3.28 -18.77 -13.08
N GLN A 91 -3.69 -20.05 -13.12
CA GLN A 91 -2.89 -21.15 -13.67
C GLN A 91 -3.03 -21.19 -15.20
#